data_AF-A0A8S3BQD2-F1
#
_entry.id   AF-A0A8S3BQD2-F1
#
_cell.length_a   1.000
_cell.length_b   1.000
_cell.length_c   1.000
_cell.angle_alpha   90.00
_cell.angle_beta   90.00
_cell.angle_gamma   90.00
#
_symmetry.space_group_name_H-M   'P 1'
#
loop_
_entity.id
_entity.type
_entity.pdbx_description
1 polymer ?
#
loop_
_entity_poly.entity_id
_entity_poly.type
_entity_poly.pdbx_seq_one_letter_code
_entity_poly.pdbx_strand_id
1 'polypeptide(L)'
;MTSILFIYHLLLAIVSSQSPCDELSLVDRAEWGAQEPIKINNITSKPLSFIVMHHSYSPSSCYDDDSCIERVKDIQSFHQTSQGWDDIGFHFLVGENGKVYEGR
;
A
#
# COMPACT_ATOMS: atom_id res chain seq x y z
N MET A 1 -34.02 10.42 36.09
CA MET A 1 -34.06 10.21 34.63
C MET A 1 -32.83 10.77 33.90
N THR A 2 -32.25 11.89 34.33
CA THR A 2 -31.06 12.50 33.69
C THR A 2 -29.77 11.69 33.83
N SER A 3 -29.55 10.98 34.94
CA SER A 3 -28.34 10.15 35.13
C SER A 3 -28.26 8.94 34.18
N ILE A 4 -29.40 8.34 33.82
CA ILE A 4 -29.42 7.14 32.95
C ILE A 4 -29.08 7.53 31.50
N LEU A 5 -29.58 8.67 31.03
CA LEU A 5 -29.22 9.25 29.73
C LEU A 5 -27.74 9.61 29.64
N PHE A 6 -27.16 10.14 30.72
CA PHE A 6 -25.74 10.49 30.78
C PHE A 6 -24.84 9.26 30.71
N ILE A 7 -25.20 8.18 31.43
CA ILE A 7 -24.49 6.90 31.38
C ILE A 7 -24.63 6.24 30.00
N TYR A 8 -25.79 6.35 29.35
CA TYR A 8 -25.99 5.84 27.99
C TYR A 8 -25.15 6.59 26.94
N HIS A 9 -25.02 7.91 27.07
CA HIS A 9 -24.15 8.73 26.20
C HIS A 9 -22.66 8.46 26.47
N LEU A 10 -22.29 8.23 27.74
CA LEU A 10 -20.93 7.86 28.11
C LEU A 10 -20.59 6.45 27.58
N LEU A 11 -21.55 5.51 27.61
CA LEU A 11 -21.40 4.17 27.03
C LEU A 11 -21.28 4.20 25.50
N LEU A 12 -22.05 5.05 24.80
CA LEU A 12 -21.92 5.26 23.35
C LEU A 12 -20.55 5.83 22.97
N ALA A 13 -20.00 6.75 23.78
CA ALA A 13 -18.70 7.35 23.53
C ALA A 13 -17.53 6.37 23.76
N ILE A 14 -17.68 5.39 24.65
CA ILE A 14 -16.64 4.35 24.90
C ILE A 14 -16.61 3.30 23.77
N VAL A 15 -17.72 3.08 23.06
CA VAL A 15 -17.81 2.08 21.97
C VAL A 15 -17.19 2.58 20.65
N SER A 16 -16.91 3.88 20.50
CA SER A 16 -16.39 4.48 19.26
C SER A 16 -14.89 4.80 19.30
N SER A 17 -14.05 3.94 19.89
CA SER A 17 -12.61 4.02 19.64
C SER A 17 -12.26 3.37 18.29
N GLN A 18 -12.71 3.97 17.19
CA GLN A 18 -12.06 3.73 15.91
C GLN A 18 -10.75 4.50 15.95
N SER A 19 -9.64 3.78 16.07
CA SER A 19 -8.32 4.33 15.83
C SER A 19 -8.34 4.98 14.43
N PRO A 20 -7.84 6.22 14.26
CA PRO A 20 -7.75 6.89 12.95
C PRO A 20 -6.72 6.24 12.01
N CYS A 21 -6.20 5.07 12.36
CA CYS A 21 -5.54 4.18 11.43
C CYS A 21 -6.67 3.42 10.72
N ASP A 22 -7.23 4.06 9.69
CA ASP A 22 -8.07 3.41 8.70
C ASP A 22 -7.44 2.07 8.32
N GLU A 23 -8.29 1.09 8.07
CA GLU A 23 -7.89 -0.21 7.55
C GLU A 23 -6.91 -0.01 6.38
N LEU A 24 -5.69 -0.53 6.53
CA LEU A 24 -4.66 -0.48 5.50
C LEU A 24 -5.24 -1.02 4.19
N SER A 25 -5.44 -0.14 3.20
CA SER A 25 -5.90 -0.55 1.88
C SER A 25 -4.71 -1.09 1.07
N LEU A 26 -4.44 -2.39 1.21
CA LEU A 26 -3.48 -3.11 0.40
C LEU A 26 -4.12 -3.52 -0.94
N VAL A 27 -3.56 -3.03 -2.03
CA VAL A 27 -3.89 -3.39 -3.41
C VAL A 27 -2.92 -4.49 -3.84
N ASP A 28 -3.43 -5.71 -3.97
CA ASP A 28 -2.60 -6.87 -4.33
C ASP A 28 -2.16 -6.82 -5.81
N ARG A 29 -1.17 -7.65 -6.16
CA ARG A 29 -0.63 -7.71 -7.53
C ARG A 29 -1.67 -7.97 -8.60
N ALA A 30 -2.68 -8.80 -8.32
CA ALA A 30 -3.73 -9.10 -9.28
C ALA A 30 -4.66 -7.89 -9.47
N GLU A 31 -4.98 -7.19 -8.38
CA GLU A 31 -5.86 -6.02 -8.37
C GLU A 31 -5.30 -4.86 -9.20
N TRP A 32 -4.01 -4.54 -9.06
CA TRP A 32 -3.40 -3.50 -9.90
C TRP A 32 -2.93 -4.01 -11.27
N GLY A 33 -3.09 -5.31 -11.57
CA GLY A 33 -2.77 -5.88 -12.88
C GLY A 33 -1.28 -5.97 -13.16
N ALA A 34 -0.51 -6.49 -12.19
CA ALA A 34 0.91 -6.74 -12.30
C ALA A 34 1.25 -7.71 -13.42
N GLN A 35 2.32 -7.42 -14.16
CA GLN A 35 2.99 -8.45 -14.95
C GLN A 35 3.62 -9.50 -14.03
N GLU A 36 3.74 -10.72 -14.53
CA GLU A 36 4.44 -11.79 -13.83
C GLU A 36 5.93 -11.45 -13.69
N PRO A 37 6.57 -11.80 -12.55
CA PRO A 37 8.00 -11.67 -12.41
C PRO A 37 8.71 -12.65 -13.37
N ILE A 38 9.77 -12.17 -14.04
CA ILE A 38 10.63 -13.00 -14.90
C ILE A 38 11.29 -14.11 -14.06
N LYS A 39 11.64 -13.79 -12.81
CA LYS A 39 12.16 -14.73 -11.83
C LYS A 39 11.79 -14.29 -10.41
N ILE A 40 11.43 -15.27 -9.57
CA ILE A 40 11.16 -15.04 -8.16
C ILE A 40 12.45 -15.25 -7.35
N ASN A 41 12.90 -14.21 -6.65
CA ASN A 41 14.02 -14.27 -5.72
C ASN A 41 13.52 -14.08 -4.28
N ASN A 42 13.16 -15.19 -3.63
CA ASN A 42 12.60 -15.15 -2.28
C ASN A 42 13.65 -14.76 -1.23
N ILE A 43 13.26 -13.89 -0.30
CA ILE A 43 14.09 -13.62 0.88
C ILE A 43 14.03 -14.81 1.84
N THR A 44 15.19 -15.43 2.07
CA THR A 44 15.33 -16.63 2.92
C THR A 44 15.60 -16.30 4.38
N SER A 45 16.17 -15.13 4.68
CA SER A 45 16.44 -14.68 6.05
C SER A 45 15.27 -13.90 6.62
N LYS A 46 14.51 -14.51 7.54
CA LYS A 46 13.42 -13.87 8.29
C LYS A 46 13.70 -13.97 9.80
N PRO A 47 13.34 -12.96 10.62
CA PRO A 47 12.68 -11.70 10.26
C PRO A 47 13.64 -10.71 9.56
N LEU A 48 13.07 -9.76 8.83
CA LEU A 48 13.84 -8.67 8.23
C LEU A 48 14.17 -7.62 9.30
N SER A 49 15.40 -7.12 9.30
CA SER A 49 15.87 -6.13 10.29
C SER A 49 15.81 -4.68 9.81
N PHE A 50 15.56 -4.45 8.51
CA PHE A 50 15.65 -3.13 7.90
C PHE A 50 14.50 -2.85 6.95
N ILE A 51 14.09 -1.59 6.89
CA ILE A 51 13.18 -1.02 5.90
C ILE A 51 13.96 0.11 5.21
N VAL A 52 13.91 0.14 3.88
CA VAL A 52 14.51 1.20 3.07
C VAL A 52 13.39 1.97 2.37
N MET A 53 13.34 3.28 2.59
CA MET A 53 12.34 4.17 1.98
C MET A 53 12.90 4.84 0.73
N HIS A 54 12.11 4.83 -0.34
CA HIS A 54 12.42 5.46 -1.62
C HIS A 54 11.25 6.34 -2.07
N HIS A 55 11.53 7.31 -2.93
CA HIS A 55 10.52 8.02 -3.72
C HIS A 55 10.69 7.60 -5.19
N SER A 56 9.61 7.65 -5.98
CA SER A 56 9.67 7.29 -7.40
C SER A 56 10.52 8.25 -8.22
N TYR A 57 10.52 9.55 -7.86
CA TYR A 57 10.96 10.69 -8.68
C TYR A 57 10.15 10.80 -10.00
N SER A 58 10.20 9.75 -10.82
CA SER A 58 9.35 9.53 -11.98
C SER A 58 8.79 8.11 -11.91
N PRO A 59 7.48 7.90 -12.17
CA PRO A 59 6.50 8.91 -12.55
C PRO A 59 6.08 9.78 -11.36
N SER A 60 5.53 10.97 -11.65
CA SER A 60 5.10 11.94 -10.63
C SER A 60 3.88 11.44 -9.83
N SER A 61 3.47 12.20 -8.81
CA SER A 61 2.33 11.89 -7.93
C SER A 61 1.03 11.49 -8.63
N CYS A 62 0.22 10.69 -7.92
CA CYS A 62 -1.10 10.22 -8.32
C CYS A 62 -2.09 10.36 -7.15
N TYR A 63 -3.36 10.62 -7.43
CA TYR A 63 -4.33 10.96 -6.35
C TYR A 63 -5.62 10.16 -6.40
N ASP A 64 -5.92 9.53 -7.52
CA ASP A 64 -7.06 8.63 -7.71
C ASP A 64 -6.56 7.21 -7.99
N ASP A 65 -7.46 6.23 -7.85
CA ASP A 65 -7.12 4.81 -7.95
C ASP A 65 -6.55 4.44 -9.33
N ASP A 66 -7.16 4.95 -10.40
CA ASP A 66 -6.75 4.62 -11.76
C ASP A 66 -5.38 5.21 -12.07
N SER A 67 -5.16 6.49 -11.74
CA SER A 67 -3.85 7.12 -11.95
C SER A 67 -2.76 6.44 -11.12
N CYS A 68 -3.03 6.08 -9.86
CA CYS A 68 -2.04 5.39 -9.05
C CYS A 68 -1.73 3.97 -9.55
N ILE A 69 -2.72 3.21 -10.03
CA ILE A 69 -2.48 1.93 -10.69
C ILE A 69 -1.62 2.10 -11.95
N GLU A 70 -1.90 3.13 -12.77
CA GLU A 70 -1.09 3.44 -13.95
C GLU A 70 0.38 3.74 -13.57
N ARG A 71 0.61 4.52 -12.52
CA ARG A 71 1.98 4.81 -12.03
C ARG A 71 2.72 3.56 -11.60
N VAL A 72 2.08 2.66 -10.86
CA VAL A 72 2.69 1.41 -10.42
C VAL A 72 3.04 0.53 -11.63
N LYS A 73 2.16 0.46 -12.64
CA LYS A 73 2.43 -0.23 -13.92
C LYS A 73 3.60 0.36 -14.69
N ASP A 74 3.69 1.69 -14.78
CA ASP A 74 4.80 2.38 -15.44
C ASP A 74 6.14 2.05 -14.77
N ILE A 75 6.17 2.04 -13.44
CA ILE A 75 7.35 1.67 -12.67
C ILE A 75 7.73 0.21 -12.93
N GLN A 76 6.77 -0.73 -12.92
CA GLN A 76 7.06 -2.13 -13.24
C GLN A 76 7.59 -2.28 -14.67
N SER A 77 6.92 -1.66 -15.64
CA SER A 77 7.29 -1.70 -17.06
C SER A 77 8.70 -1.14 -17.28
N PHE A 78 9.05 -0.02 -16.63
CA PHE A 78 10.39 0.54 -16.70
C PHE A 78 11.44 -0.41 -16.11
N HIS A 79 11.18 -0.99 -14.94
CA HIS A 79 12.11 -1.94 -14.31
C HIS A 79 12.32 -3.21 -15.14
N GLN A 80 11.25 -3.84 -15.64
CA GLN A 80 11.37 -5.07 -16.42
C GLN A 80 11.86 -4.82 -17.84
N THR A 81 11.24 -3.88 -18.56
CA THR A 81 11.48 -3.68 -19.99
C THR A 81 12.72 -2.84 -20.25
N SER A 82 12.92 -1.75 -19.50
CA SER A 82 14.02 -0.82 -19.76
C SER A 82 15.28 -1.19 -18.99
N GLN A 83 15.15 -1.68 -17.76
CA GLN A 83 16.31 -2.05 -16.92
C GLN A 83 16.61 -3.55 -16.90
N GLY A 84 15.73 -4.39 -17.44
CA GLY A 84 15.94 -5.84 -17.48
C GLY A 84 15.88 -6.51 -16.10
N TRP A 85 15.19 -5.91 -15.13
CA TRP A 85 15.02 -6.48 -13.80
C TRP A 85 13.96 -7.57 -13.81
N ASP A 86 14.03 -8.47 -12.83
CA ASP A 86 13.08 -9.58 -12.76
C ASP A 86 11.63 -9.10 -12.53
N ASP A 87 11.42 -7.96 -11.86
CA ASP A 87 10.10 -7.40 -11.54
C ASP A 87 10.20 -5.90 -11.14
N ILE A 88 9.14 -5.31 -10.60
CA ILE A 88 9.15 -3.96 -9.98
C ILE A 88 10.14 -3.89 -8.81
N GLY A 89 11.05 -2.92 -8.75
CA GLY A 89 12.17 -2.90 -7.79
C GLY A 89 11.83 -2.82 -6.29
N PHE A 90 10.57 -2.63 -5.91
CA PHE A 90 10.14 -2.35 -4.55
C PHE A 90 9.28 -3.49 -4.00
N HIS A 91 9.31 -3.71 -2.68
CA HIS A 91 8.40 -4.67 -2.01
C HIS A 91 6.99 -4.10 -1.85
N PHE A 92 6.91 -2.79 -1.59
CA PHE A 92 5.66 -2.05 -1.48
C PHE A 92 5.84 -0.65 -2.07
N LEU A 93 4.76 -0.11 -2.64
CA LEU A 93 4.67 1.27 -3.08
C LEU A 93 3.48 1.94 -2.38
N VAL A 94 3.51 3.25 -2.21
CA VAL A 94 2.42 4.02 -1.60
C VAL A 94 2.04 5.14 -2.55
N GLY A 95 0.77 5.18 -2.97
CA GLY A 95 0.22 6.26 -3.77
C GLY A 95 -0.27 7.42 -2.90
N GLU A 96 -0.39 8.62 -3.43
CA GLU A 96 -0.93 9.75 -2.67
C GLU A 96 -2.45 9.66 -2.47
N ASN A 97 -3.12 8.67 -3.07
CA ASN A 97 -4.46 8.20 -2.68
C ASN A 97 -4.49 7.45 -1.32
N GLY A 98 -3.32 7.23 -0.69
CA GLY A 98 -3.19 6.58 0.61
C GLY A 98 -3.19 5.06 0.58
N LYS A 99 -3.27 4.44 -0.60
CA LYS A 99 -3.23 2.97 -0.75
C LYS A 99 -1.80 2.46 -0.84
N VAL A 100 -1.61 1.21 -0.39
CA VAL A 100 -0.34 0.48 -0.51
C VAL A 100 -0.47 -0.55 -1.62
N TYR A 101 0.49 -0.56 -2.54
CA TYR A 101 0.52 -1.47 -3.69
C TYR A 101 1.57 -2.54 -3.48
N GLU A 102 1.18 -3.80 -3.62
CA GLU A 102 2.07 -4.95 -3.48
C GLU A 102 3.08 -5.01 -4.63
N GLY A 103 4.37 -5.06 -4.29
CA GLY A 103 5.48 -5.27 -5.22
C GLY A 103 6.00 -6.70 -5.16
N ARG A 104 7.30 -6.89 -4.91
CA ARG A 104 7.94 -8.22 -4.78
C ARG A 104 7.88 -8.82 -3.38
#